data_AF-H0ST22-F1
#
_entry.id   AF-H0ST22-F1
#
_cell.length_a   1.000
_cell.length_b   1.000
_cell.length_c   1.000
_cell.angle_alpha   90.00
_cell.angle_beta   90.00
_cell.angle_gamma   90.00
#
_symmetry.space_group_name_H-M   'P 1'
#
loop_
_entity.id
_entity.type
_entity.pdbx_description
1 polymer ?
#
loop_
_entity_poly.entity_id
_entity_poly.type
_entity_poly.pdbx_seq_one_letter_code
_entity_poly.pdbx_strand_id
1 'polypeptide(L)'
;MQYFVVMIDYGRRGREAVVDPEMTRRDVVARIASGEYANISFIHEIAGHAVADITADLLSEASLPEIGAADADLQAARLDHLRDLRKHERV
;
A
#
# COMPACT_ATOMS: atom_id res chain seq x y z
N MET A 1 -22.77 4.01 1.12
CA MET A 1 -21.65 4.19 2.06
C MET A 1 -20.75 2.98 1.90
N GLN A 2 -19.48 3.21 1.57
CA GLN A 2 -18.43 2.19 1.48
C GLN A 2 -17.41 2.53 2.56
N TYR A 3 -17.00 1.56 3.37
CA TYR A 3 -16.01 1.78 4.41
C TYR A 3 -15.26 0.50 4.74
N PHE A 4 -14.12 0.65 5.42
CA PHE A 4 -13.26 -0.44 5.80
C PHE A 4 -13.30 -0.68 7.30
N VAL A 5 -13.19 -1.94 7.69
CA VAL A 5 -13.01 -2.36 9.07
C VAL A 5 -11.70 -3.12 9.14
N VAL A 6 -10.71 -2.52 9.80
CA VAL A 6 -9.41 -3.16 10.05
C VAL A 6 -9.42 -3.70 11.47
N MET A 7 -9.23 -5.00 11.62
CA MET A 7 -9.18 -5.63 12.93
C MET A 7 -7.72 -5.92 13.32
N ILE A 8 -7.28 -5.29 14.40
CA ILE A 8 -5.91 -5.38 14.93
C ILE A 8 -5.92 -6.27 16.17
N ASP A 9 -5.01 -7.25 16.22
CA ASP A 9 -4.83 -8.12 17.38
C ASP A 9 -3.61 -7.67 18.21
N TYR A 10 -3.86 -7.17 19.42
CA TYR A 10 -2.83 -6.82 20.39
C TYR A 10 -2.55 -7.94 21.40
N GLY A 11 -3.00 -9.17 21.11
CA GLY A 11 -2.83 -10.35 21.93
C GLY A 11 -3.57 -10.23 23.26
N ARG A 12 -2.82 -10.23 24.38
CA ARG A 12 -3.39 -10.16 25.74
C ARG A 12 -4.13 -8.85 26.02
N ARG A 13 -3.87 -7.80 25.23
CA ARG A 13 -4.56 -6.51 25.34
C ARG A 13 -5.92 -6.51 24.62
N GLY A 14 -6.26 -7.59 23.91
CA GLY A 14 -7.49 -7.71 23.15
C GLY A 14 -7.34 -7.25 21.71
N ARG A 15 -8.49 -7.05 21.07
CA ARG A 15 -8.62 -6.74 19.65
C ARG A 15 -9.30 -5.40 19.46
N GLU A 16 -8.80 -4.62 18.51
CA GLU A 16 -9.37 -3.32 18.15
C GLU A 16 -9.93 -3.38 16.73
N ALA A 17 -11.14 -2.86 16.57
CA ALA A 17 -11.74 -2.62 15.26
C ALA A 17 -11.60 -1.13 14.93
N VAL A 18 -10.70 -0.82 13.99
CA VAL A 18 -10.55 0.52 13.45
C VAL A 18 -11.57 0.69 12.34
N VAL A 19 -12.49 1.64 12.51
CA VAL A 19 -13.58 1.93 11.58
C VAL A 19 -13.60 3.41 11.29
N ASP A 20 -13.34 3.75 10.04
CA ASP A 20 -13.36 5.13 9.55
C ASP A 20 -14.11 5.17 8.20
N PRO A 21 -15.32 5.75 8.17
CA PRO A 21 -16.12 5.85 6.95
C PRO A 21 -15.53 6.73 5.86
N GLU A 22 -14.58 7.60 6.18
CA GLU A 22 -13.94 8.50 5.21
C GLU A 22 -12.64 7.92 4.64
N MET A 23 -12.14 6.83 5.23
CA MET A 23 -10.90 6.19 4.82
C MET A 23 -11.04 5.50 3.47
N THR A 24 -10.16 5.85 2.53
CA THR A 24 -10.11 5.22 1.21
C THR A 24 -9.24 3.96 1.24
N ARG A 25 -9.40 3.09 0.24
CA ARG A 25 -8.53 1.92 0.06
C ARG A 25 -7.04 2.27 0.11
N ARG A 26 -6.66 3.37 -0.54
CA ARG A 26 -5.28 3.86 -0.59
C ARG A 26 -4.77 4.26 0.80
N ASP A 27 -5.63 4.87 1.62
CA ASP A 27 -5.27 5.23 3.00
C ASP A 27 -5.04 3.99 3.85
N VAL A 28 -5.88 2.96 3.70
CA VAL A 28 -5.66 1.67 4.37
C VAL A 28 -4.31 1.08 3.97
N VAL A 29 -4.02 1.01 2.67
CA VAL A 29 -2.74 0.51 2.15
C VAL A 29 -1.55 1.30 2.70
N ALA A 30 -1.64 2.64 2.70
CA ALA A 30 -0.59 3.50 3.22
C ALA A 30 -0.30 3.25 4.71
N ARG A 31 -1.35 3.02 5.52
CA ARG A 31 -1.21 2.71 6.96
C ARG A 31 -0.69 1.29 7.22
N ILE A 32 -1.00 0.34 6.35
CA ILE A 32 -0.38 -0.99 6.38
C ILE A 32 1.12 -0.88 6.06
N ALA A 33 1.45 -0.19 4.97
CA ALA A 33 2.83 -0.04 4.50
C ALA A 33 3.70 0.76 5.49
N SER A 34 3.14 1.76 6.16
CA SER A 34 3.83 2.52 7.21
C SER A 34 4.06 1.71 8.50
N GLY A 35 3.37 0.58 8.67
CA GLY A 35 3.39 -0.23 9.87
C GLY A 35 2.53 0.30 11.02
N GLU A 36 1.66 1.30 10.78
CA GLU A 36 0.68 1.78 11.76
C GLU A 36 -0.25 0.64 12.19
N TYR A 37 -0.65 -0.19 11.24
CA TYR A 37 -1.43 -1.40 11.49
C TYR A 37 -0.51 -2.61 11.67
N ALA A 38 -0.08 -2.85 12.90
CA ALA A 38 0.65 -4.07 13.27
C ALA A 38 -0.32 -5.21 13.61
N ASN A 39 0.00 -6.47 13.24
CA ASN A 39 -0.79 -7.66 13.60
C ASN A 39 -2.25 -7.61 13.14
N ILE A 40 -2.47 -7.29 11.87
CA ILE A 40 -3.80 -7.29 11.26
C ILE A 40 -4.34 -8.72 11.24
N SER A 41 -5.54 -8.90 11.76
CA SER A 41 -6.27 -10.18 11.72
C SER A 41 -7.12 -10.31 10.45
N PHE A 42 -7.86 -9.26 10.10
CA PHE A 42 -8.63 -9.20 8.87
C PHE A 42 -8.93 -7.75 8.50
N ILE A 43 -9.24 -7.54 7.23
CA ILE A 43 -9.74 -6.28 6.66
C ILE A 43 -10.99 -6.59 5.86
N HIS A 44 -12.11 -6.04 6.31
CA HIS A 44 -13.36 -6.13 5.58
C HIS A 44 -13.69 -4.82 4.90
N GLU A 45 -14.10 -4.93 3.64
CA GLU A 45 -14.77 -3.86 2.92
C GLU A 45 -16.28 -4.05 3.06
N ILE A 46 -16.97 -3.00 3.46
CA ILE A 46 -18.42 -2.99 3.60
C ILE A 46 -18.98 -2.04 2.55
N ALA A 47 -19.77 -2.58 1.61
CA ALA A 47 -20.42 -1.82 0.54
C ALA A 47 -21.94 -2.08 0.57
N GLY A 48 -22.69 -1.14 1.14
CA GLY A 48 -24.13 -1.29 1.32
C GLY A 48 -24.48 -2.42 2.28
N HIS A 49 -24.95 -3.56 1.76
CA HIS A 49 -25.29 -4.77 2.52
C HIS A 49 -24.31 -5.93 2.29
N ALA A 50 -23.25 -5.70 1.51
CA ALA A 50 -22.23 -6.68 1.23
C ALA A 50 -21.01 -6.47 2.14
N VAL A 51 -20.43 -7.59 2.58
CA VAL A 51 -19.15 -7.63 3.31
C VAL A 51 -18.20 -8.49 2.49
N ALA A 52 -17.04 -7.95 2.14
CA ALA A 52 -15.99 -8.65 1.42
C ALA A 52 -14.72 -8.68 2.27
N ASP A 53 -14.08 -9.85 2.35
CA ASP A 53 -12.73 -9.97 2.91
C ASP A 53 -11.71 -9.64 1.83
N ILE A 54 -11.01 -8.53 2.01
CA ILE A 54 -10.00 -8.01 1.07
C ILE A 54 -8.61 -7.97 1.73
N THR A 55 -8.43 -8.72 2.83
CA THR A 55 -7.19 -8.74 3.61
C THR A 55 -5.98 -9.06 2.73
N ALA A 56 -6.08 -10.13 1.93
CA ALA A 56 -4.99 -10.58 1.08
C ALA A 56 -4.63 -9.54 0.02
N ASP A 57 -5.63 -8.91 -0.60
CA ASP A 57 -5.42 -7.92 -1.64
C ASP A 57 -4.69 -6.69 -1.10
N LEU A 58 -5.11 -6.18 0.05
CA LEU A 58 -4.50 -5.00 0.66
C LEU A 58 -3.09 -5.25 1.21
N LEU A 59 -2.87 -6.42 1.83
CA LEU A 59 -1.53 -6.81 2.27
C LEU A 59 -0.57 -6.98 1.08
N SER A 60 -1.05 -7.57 -0.02
CA SER A 60 -0.25 -7.69 -1.24
C SER A 60 0.06 -6.33 -1.85
N GLU A 61 -0.92 -5.42 -1.89
CA GLU A 61 -0.75 -4.06 -2.41
C GLU A 61 0.25 -3.26 -1.57
N ALA A 62 0.17 -3.36 -0.24
CA ALA A 62 1.10 -2.71 0.69
C ALA A 62 2.51 -3.29 0.68
N SER A 63 2.68 -4.53 0.19
CA SER A 63 4.00 -5.18 0.05
C SER A 63 4.75 -4.72 -1.21
N LEU A 64 4.08 -4.01 -2.13
CA LEU A 64 4.73 -3.50 -3.32
C LEU A 64 5.67 -2.35 -2.94
N PRO A 65 6.91 -2.31 -3.48
CA PRO A 65 7.78 -1.17 -3.28
C PRO A 65 7.09 0.08 -3.83
N GLU A 66 6.99 1.11 -2.99
CA GLU A 66 6.44 2.39 -3.39
C GLU A 66 7.37 3.01 -4.45
N ILE A 67 7.00 2.91 -5.73
CA ILE A 67 7.69 3.66 -6.79
C ILE A 67 7.17 5.09 -6.67
N GLY A 68 7.83 5.89 -5.84
CA GLY A 68 7.54 7.32 -5.75
C GLY A 68 7.66 7.94 -7.14
N ALA A 69 6.69 8.74 -7.56
CA ALA A 69 6.73 9.42 -8.86
C ALA A 69 8.02 10.25 -9.04
N ALA A 70 8.64 10.70 -7.94
CA ALA A 70 9.94 11.37 -7.94
C ALA A 70 11.13 10.46 -8.35
N ASP A 71 11.08 9.16 -8.06
CA ASP A 71 12.15 8.22 -8.44
C ASP A 71 12.12 7.88 -9.94
N ALA A 72 10.95 7.97 -10.58
CA ALA A 72 10.83 7.73 -12.01
C ALA A 72 11.62 8.75 -12.85
N ASP A 73 11.59 10.03 -12.47
CA ASP A 73 12.36 11.10 -13.13
C ASP A 73 13.88 10.91 -12.97
N LEU A 74 14.32 10.45 -11.80
CA LEU A 74 15.74 10.15 -11.54
C LEU A 74 16.25 8.95 -12.35
N GLN A 75 15.40 7.93 -12.53
CA GLN A 75 15.73 6.80 -13.40
C GLN A 75 15.84 7.22 -14.87
N ALA A 76 14.92 8.08 -15.35
CA ALA A 76 14.95 8.56 -16.74
C ALA A 76 16.24 9.33 -17.05
N ALA A 77 16.62 10.28 -16.19
CA ALA A 77 17.86 11.06 -16.37
C ALA A 77 19.12 10.17 -16.35
N ARG A 78 19.16 9.17 -15.47
CA ARG A 78 20.27 8.21 -15.38
C ARG A 78 20.34 7.32 -16.62
N LEU A 79 19.21 6.81 -17.09
CA LEU A 79 19.15 5.94 -18.27
C LEU A 79 19.52 6.70 -19.55
N ASP A 80 19.12 7.97 -19.66
CA ASP A 80 19.49 8.84 -20.77
C ASP A 80 21.00 9.12 -20.78
N HIS A 81 21.58 9.47 -19.63
CA HIS A 81 23.03 9.66 -19.50
C HIS A 81 23.83 8.39 -19.86
N LEU A 82 23.39 7.21 -19.39
CA LEU A 82 24.03 5.94 -19.74
C LEU A 82 23.93 5.64 -21.24
N ARG A 83 22.81 6.01 -21.88
CA ARG A 83 22.62 5.85 -23.32
C ARG A 83 23.54 6.79 -24.10
N ASP A 84 23.71 8.02 -23.65
CA ASP A 84 24.63 8.98 -24.26
C ASP A 84 26.08 8.53 -24.15
N LEU A 85 26.51 8.02 -22.98
CA LEU A 85 27.85 7.45 -22.82
C LEU A 85 28.11 6.30 -23.81
N ARG A 86 27.13 5.41 -24.04
CA ARG A 86 27.24 4.32 -25.03
C ARG A 86 27.33 4.80 -26.48
N LYS A 87 26.73 5.95 -26.84
CA LYS A 87 26.87 6.51 -28.20
C LYS A 87 28.29 6.98 -28.50
N HIS A 88 29.07 7.29 -27.46
CA HIS A 88 30.44 7.79 -27.57
C HIS A 88 31.50 6.70 -27.40
N GLU A 89 31.11 5.45 -27.13
CA GLU A 89 32.04 4.32 -27.24
C GLU A 89 32.44 4.15 -28.71
N ARG A 90 33.73 4.36 -29.00
CA ARG A 90 34.29 4.12 -30.33
C ARG A 90 34.26 2.63 -30.61
N VAL A 91 33.60 2.26 -31.72
CA VAL A 91 33.62 0.93 -32.33
C VAL A 91 35.05 0.51 -32.65
#